data_AF-A0A0H3AUJ7-F1
#
_entry.id   AF-A0A0H3AUJ7-F1
#
_cell.length_a   1.000
_cell.length_b   1.000
_cell.length_c   1.000
_cell.angle_alpha   90.00
_cell.angle_beta   90.00
_cell.angle_gamma   90.00
#
_symmetry.space_group_name_H-M   'P 1'
#
loop_
_entity.id
_entity.type
_entity.pdbx_description
1 polymer ?
#
loop_
_entity_poly.entity_id
_entity_poly.type
_entity_poly.pdbx_seq_one_letter_code
_entity_poly.pdbx_strand_id
1 'polypeptide(L)'
;MIWRGSSSGTGLREFYSKEIDANAFQHKPYLDEQIKQHGYKISVAGYTAVWPIGIYSRKVKKLEELKDGATVGVPNDPTNEGRALRVLEEQGLIKLKPDAGILATPIDIVENPKKLEIKELDAGVVGRSIDDLDAAIVNNDWAAKAGLKKEDAIGWESKENNPYNNFIAVRTDDLDQPWVKALVASFQNDAVKAELERAYKGTGIPAWN
;
A
#
# COMPACT_ATOMS: atom_id res chain seq x y z
N MET A 1 -15.40 21.03 3.15
CA MET A 1 -14.77 19.72 2.90
C MET A 1 -13.35 19.78 3.42
N ILE A 2 -13.06 19.02 4.48
CA ILE A 2 -11.69 18.83 4.98
C ILE A 2 -11.22 17.47 4.44
N TRP A 3 -10.08 17.44 3.76
CA TRP A 3 -9.49 16.24 3.14
C TRP A 3 -8.09 16.03 3.73
N ARG A 4 -7.76 14.80 4.12
CA ARG A 4 -6.43 14.40 4.58
C ARG A 4 -6.01 13.07 3.96
N GLY A 5 -4.81 13.04 3.38
CA GLY A 5 -4.13 11.84 2.90
C GLY A 5 -3.14 11.28 3.92
N SER A 6 -3.62 10.85 5.10
CA SER A 6 -2.75 10.20 6.09
C SER A 6 -2.88 8.68 6.03
N SER A 7 -1.77 8.00 5.74
CA SER A 7 -1.59 6.54 5.66
C SER A 7 -1.65 5.81 7.02
N SER A 8 -2.36 6.35 8.01
CA SER A 8 -2.40 5.83 9.39
C SER A 8 -3.83 5.72 9.91
N GLY A 9 -4.06 4.83 10.89
CA GLY A 9 -5.38 4.61 11.51
C GLY A 9 -6.05 5.86 12.09
N THR A 10 -5.30 6.94 12.32
CA THR A 10 -5.84 8.27 12.65
C THR A 10 -6.80 8.83 11.60
N GLY A 11 -6.55 8.57 10.30
CA GLY A 11 -7.40 9.07 9.21
C GLY A 11 -8.83 8.50 9.25
N LEU A 12 -8.99 7.23 9.64
CA LEU A 12 -10.31 6.62 9.84
C LEU A 12 -11.00 7.13 11.10
N ARG A 13 -10.24 7.41 12.17
CA ARG A 13 -10.80 7.97 13.41
C ARG A 13 -11.38 9.36 13.20
N GLU A 14 -10.63 10.29 12.59
CA GLU A 14 -11.09 11.65 12.26
C GLU A 14 -12.31 11.63 11.32
N PHE A 15 -12.31 10.68 10.37
CA PHE A 15 -13.43 10.48 9.46
C PHE A 15 -14.69 9.98 10.15
N TYR A 16 -14.55 9.05 11.09
CA TYR A 16 -15.67 8.49 11.84
C TYR A 16 -16.19 9.46 12.91
N SER A 17 -15.33 10.30 13.51
CA SER A 17 -15.74 11.40 14.39
C SER A 17 -16.41 12.57 13.65
N LYS A 18 -16.55 12.48 12.32
CA LYS A 18 -17.12 13.50 11.43
C LYS A 18 -16.32 14.81 11.39
N GLU A 19 -15.02 14.75 11.66
CA GLU A 19 -14.12 15.89 11.46
C GLU A 19 -13.79 16.11 9.98
N ILE A 20 -13.87 15.05 9.17
CA ILE A 20 -13.71 15.08 7.71
C ILE A 20 -14.86 14.37 6.99
N ASP A 21 -15.17 14.79 5.76
CA ASP A 21 -16.31 14.28 4.97
C ASP A 21 -15.96 13.10 4.07
N ALA A 22 -14.70 13.05 3.61
CA ALA A 22 -14.15 11.99 2.79
C ALA A 22 -12.65 11.84 3.05
N ASN A 23 -12.10 10.66 2.76
CA ASN A 23 -10.65 10.43 2.78
C ASN A 23 -10.21 9.68 1.52
N ALA A 24 -8.92 9.72 1.19
CA ALA A 24 -8.38 9.03 0.00
C ALA A 24 -6.96 8.52 0.24
N PHE A 25 -6.78 7.61 1.21
CA PHE A 25 -5.46 7.09 1.60
C PHE A 25 -5.34 5.57 1.57
N GLN A 26 -6.45 4.85 1.36
CA GLN A 26 -6.57 3.42 1.61
C GLN A 26 -7.03 2.66 0.37
N HIS A 27 -6.69 1.37 0.36
CA HIS A 27 -7.16 0.39 -0.62
C HIS A 27 -8.21 -0.55 -0.04
N LYS A 28 -8.86 -1.32 -0.91
CA LYS A 28 -10.06 -2.10 -0.57
C LYS A 28 -9.77 -3.18 0.49
N PRO A 29 -8.66 -3.95 0.42
CA PRO A 29 -8.33 -4.89 1.48
C PRO A 29 -8.20 -4.26 2.88
N TYR A 30 -7.62 -3.06 2.97
CA TYR A 30 -7.46 -2.35 4.25
C TYR A 30 -8.82 -1.93 4.79
N LEU A 31 -9.66 -1.33 3.94
CA LEU A 31 -11.01 -0.93 4.36
C LEU A 31 -11.84 -2.14 4.81
N ASP A 32 -11.79 -3.25 4.10
CA ASP A 32 -12.55 -4.46 4.45
C ASP A 32 -12.15 -4.99 5.83
N GLU A 33 -10.85 -5.00 6.14
CA GLU A 33 -10.36 -5.40 7.45
C GLU A 33 -10.78 -4.41 8.54
N GLN A 34 -10.75 -3.11 8.27
CA GLN A 34 -11.21 -2.08 9.21
C GLN A 34 -12.72 -2.17 9.47
N ILE A 35 -13.53 -2.45 8.45
CA ILE A 35 -14.97 -2.71 8.59
C ILE A 35 -15.21 -3.96 9.43
N LYS A 36 -14.45 -5.04 9.19
CA LYS A 36 -14.54 -6.29 9.96
C LYS A 36 -14.18 -6.09 11.43
N GLN A 37 -13.13 -5.31 11.72
CA GLN A 37 -12.65 -5.08 13.08
C GLN A 37 -13.51 -4.08 13.87
N HIS A 38 -14.04 -3.05 13.22
CA HIS A 38 -14.65 -1.91 13.91
C HIS A 38 -16.12 -1.66 13.54
N GLY A 39 -16.69 -2.39 12.59
CA GLY A 39 -18.09 -2.24 12.19
C GLY A 39 -18.40 -0.94 11.46
N TYR A 40 -17.40 -0.32 10.83
CA TYR A 40 -17.57 0.94 10.12
C TYR A 40 -18.55 0.82 8.93
N LYS A 41 -19.32 1.88 8.67
CA LYS A 41 -20.21 2.02 7.51
C LYS A 41 -19.61 2.99 6.50
N ILE A 42 -18.70 2.48 5.68
CA ILE A 42 -17.89 3.28 4.75
C ILE A 42 -18.00 2.63 3.37
N SER A 43 -18.14 3.46 2.35
CA SER A 43 -18.32 3.04 0.98
C SER A 43 -17.30 3.72 0.05
N VAL A 44 -17.00 3.04 -1.05
CA VAL A 44 -16.16 3.55 -2.13
C VAL A 44 -17.00 4.52 -2.96
N ALA A 45 -16.60 5.79 -3.02
CA ALA A 45 -17.24 6.81 -3.87
C ALA A 45 -16.66 6.85 -5.29
N GLY A 46 -15.35 6.63 -5.43
CA GLY A 46 -14.66 6.62 -6.71
C GLY A 46 -13.18 6.28 -6.55
N TYR A 47 -12.58 5.64 -7.55
CA TYR A 47 -11.17 5.27 -7.52
C TYR A 47 -10.23 6.45 -7.75
N THR A 48 -9.04 6.36 -7.14
CA THR A 48 -7.93 7.28 -7.34
C THR A 48 -6.84 6.59 -8.15
N ALA A 49 -5.75 6.15 -7.56
CA ALA A 49 -4.67 5.49 -8.27
C ALA A 49 -4.25 4.19 -7.58
N VAL A 50 -3.51 3.36 -8.31
CA VAL A 50 -2.69 2.32 -7.72
C VAL A 50 -1.25 2.78 -7.70
N TRP A 51 -0.61 2.55 -6.57
CA TRP A 51 0.82 2.77 -6.38
C TRP A 51 1.47 1.44 -6.02
N PRO A 52 2.08 0.75 -7.00
CA PRO A 52 2.84 -0.47 -6.76
C PRO A 52 3.94 -0.22 -5.74
N ILE A 53 4.08 -1.08 -4.73
CA ILE A 53 5.11 -0.93 -3.70
C ILE A 53 6.47 -1.44 -4.19
N GLY A 54 7.54 -0.91 -3.61
CA GLY A 54 8.91 -1.25 -3.98
C GLY A 54 9.58 -2.13 -2.93
N ILE A 55 10.52 -2.95 -3.40
CA ILE A 55 11.56 -3.57 -2.57
C ILE A 55 12.79 -2.68 -2.68
N TYR A 56 13.28 -2.16 -1.56
CA TYR A 56 14.41 -1.24 -1.49
C TYR A 56 15.59 -1.89 -0.78
N SER A 57 16.81 -1.52 -1.17
CA SER A 57 18.02 -1.86 -0.43
C SER A 57 19.10 -0.80 -0.59
N ARG A 58 19.85 -0.54 0.48
CA ARG A 58 21.08 0.25 0.43
C ARG A 58 22.34 -0.62 0.34
N LYS A 59 22.22 -1.93 0.59
CA LYS A 59 23.35 -2.86 0.67
C LYS A 59 23.58 -3.63 -0.63
N VAL A 60 22.51 -3.89 -1.39
CA VAL A 60 22.55 -4.61 -2.66
C VAL A 60 21.86 -3.82 -3.77
N LYS A 61 22.15 -4.16 -5.03
CA LYS A 61 21.54 -3.51 -6.21
C LYS A 61 20.53 -4.39 -6.94
N LYS A 62 20.49 -5.68 -6.63
CA LYS A 62 19.55 -6.63 -7.21
C LYS A 62 19.10 -7.67 -6.19
N LEU A 63 17.95 -8.29 -6.41
CA LEU A 63 17.38 -9.29 -5.49
C LEU A 63 18.26 -10.54 -5.38
N GLU A 64 18.96 -10.93 -6.45
CA GLU A 64 19.79 -12.14 -6.47
C GLU A 64 21.01 -12.01 -5.55
N GLU A 65 21.46 -10.78 -5.28
CA GLU A 65 22.60 -10.45 -4.42
C GLU A 65 22.26 -10.56 -2.93
N LEU A 66 20.99 -10.72 -2.56
CA LEU A 66 20.59 -11.00 -1.18
C LEU A 66 21.25 -12.30 -0.71
N LYS A 67 21.93 -12.21 0.43
CA LYS A 67 22.60 -13.37 1.04
C LYS A 67 21.60 -14.30 1.69
N ASP A 68 22.01 -15.54 1.90
CA ASP A 68 21.26 -16.45 2.75
C ASP A 68 21.16 -15.85 4.18
N GLY A 69 19.97 -15.90 4.78
CA GLY A 69 19.71 -15.28 6.08
C GLY A 69 19.50 -13.76 6.04
N ALA A 70 19.38 -13.15 4.86
CA ALA A 70 19.15 -11.70 4.76
C ALA A 70 17.87 -11.27 5.50
N THR A 71 17.95 -10.18 6.27
CA THR A 71 16.81 -9.62 6.99
C THR A 71 15.99 -8.70 6.08
N VAL A 72 14.72 -9.03 5.90
CA VAL A 72 13.78 -8.31 5.04
C VAL A 72 12.69 -7.66 5.88
N GLY A 73 12.66 -6.33 5.90
CA GLY A 73 11.64 -5.57 6.62
C GLY A 73 10.30 -5.51 5.85
N VAL A 74 9.20 -5.78 6.55
CA VAL A 74 7.83 -5.68 6.00
C VAL A 74 6.93 -4.89 6.96
N PRO A 75 5.84 -4.26 6.47
CA PRO A 75 4.81 -3.67 7.33
C PRO A 75 4.17 -4.76 8.23
N ASN A 76 3.75 -4.38 9.44
CA ASN A 76 3.13 -5.28 10.42
C ASN A 76 1.61 -5.10 10.57
N ASP A 77 0.98 -4.27 9.74
CA ASP A 77 -0.48 -4.28 9.65
C ASP A 77 -0.93 -5.42 8.71
N PRO A 78 -1.99 -6.17 9.05
CA PRO A 78 -2.28 -7.45 8.39
C PRO A 78 -2.39 -7.40 6.87
N THR A 79 -2.94 -6.30 6.33
CA THR A 79 -3.18 -6.20 4.88
C THR A 79 -1.94 -5.80 4.10
N ASN A 80 -1.08 -4.94 4.66
CA ASN A 80 0.18 -4.57 4.00
C ASN A 80 1.28 -5.61 4.24
N GLU A 81 1.24 -6.35 5.35
CA GLU A 81 2.10 -7.51 5.58
C GLU A 81 1.86 -8.58 4.51
N GLY A 82 0.59 -9.01 4.34
CA GLY A 82 0.21 -9.97 3.31
C GLY A 82 0.57 -9.49 1.91
N ARG A 83 0.38 -8.19 1.61
CA ARG A 83 0.83 -7.57 0.36
C ARG A 83 2.34 -7.69 0.17
N ALA A 84 3.13 -7.36 1.18
CA ALA A 84 4.58 -7.42 1.10
C ALA A 84 5.10 -8.85 0.87
N LEU A 85 4.49 -9.84 1.53
CA LEU A 85 4.81 -11.24 1.32
C LEU A 85 4.46 -11.71 -0.09
N ARG A 86 3.33 -11.27 -0.66
CA ARG A 86 2.99 -11.56 -2.05
C ARG A 86 3.99 -10.94 -3.03
N VAL A 87 4.47 -9.73 -2.76
CA VAL A 87 5.54 -9.14 -3.57
C VAL A 87 6.79 -10.00 -3.53
N LEU A 88 7.18 -10.53 -2.37
CA LEU A 88 8.32 -11.45 -2.28
C LEU A 88 8.08 -12.76 -3.06
N GLU A 89 6.85 -13.30 -3.03
CA GLU A 89 6.46 -14.47 -3.82
C GLU A 89 6.49 -14.20 -5.33
N GLU A 90 5.97 -13.07 -5.78
CA GLU A 90 6.01 -12.63 -7.19
C GLU A 90 7.44 -12.48 -7.71
N GLN A 91 8.38 -12.09 -6.84
CA GLN A 91 9.80 -12.03 -7.16
C GLN A 91 10.54 -13.38 -7.02
N GLY A 92 9.83 -14.46 -6.68
CA GLY A 92 10.40 -15.80 -6.54
C GLY A 92 11.34 -15.99 -5.34
N LEU A 93 11.27 -15.10 -4.33
CA LEU A 93 12.11 -15.17 -3.14
C LEU A 93 11.58 -16.12 -2.07
N ILE A 94 10.26 -16.24 -2.01
CA ILE A 94 9.52 -17.15 -1.11
C ILE A 94 8.35 -17.77 -1.88
N LYS A 95 7.69 -18.73 -1.26
CA LYS A 95 6.39 -19.24 -1.70
C LYS A 95 5.43 -19.30 -0.53
N LEU A 96 4.21 -18.82 -0.72
CA LEU A 96 3.15 -18.86 0.28
C LEU A 96 2.28 -20.10 0.11
N LYS A 97 1.53 -20.48 1.16
CA LYS A 97 0.48 -21.48 1.03
C LYS A 97 -0.54 -21.01 -0.02
N PRO A 98 -1.06 -21.91 -0.88
CA PRO A 98 -2.05 -21.55 -1.89
C PRO A 98 -3.32 -20.89 -1.33
N ASP A 99 -3.66 -21.18 -0.08
CA ASP A 99 -4.85 -20.69 0.62
C ASP A 99 -4.56 -19.56 1.63
N ALA A 100 -3.34 -19.01 1.66
CA ALA A 100 -2.95 -17.94 2.60
C ALA A 100 -3.80 -16.67 2.47
N GLY A 101 -4.42 -16.44 1.31
CA GLY A 101 -5.32 -15.32 1.09
C GLY A 101 -4.59 -13.97 1.11
N ILE A 102 -5.35 -12.88 1.32
CA ILE A 102 -4.82 -11.50 1.33
C ILE A 102 -4.17 -11.10 2.66
N LEU A 103 -4.41 -11.88 3.71
CA LEU A 103 -3.91 -11.68 5.07
C LEU A 103 -2.79 -12.67 5.40
N ALA A 104 -2.03 -13.09 4.38
CA ALA A 104 -0.90 -14.01 4.55
C ALA A 104 0.09 -13.43 5.57
N THR A 105 0.67 -14.30 6.38
CA THR A 105 1.69 -13.94 7.38
C THR A 105 2.96 -14.79 7.17
N PRO A 106 4.08 -14.51 7.86
CA PRO A 106 5.30 -15.30 7.73
C PRO A 106 5.11 -16.79 8.03
N ILE A 107 4.11 -17.18 8.83
CA ILE A 107 3.77 -18.59 9.10
C ILE A 107 3.18 -19.32 7.88
N ASP A 108 2.79 -18.58 6.84
CA ASP A 108 2.25 -19.10 5.59
C ASP A 108 3.33 -19.32 4.53
N ILE A 109 4.59 -19.04 4.84
CA ILE A 109 5.72 -19.31 3.95
C ILE A 109 6.02 -20.81 3.94
N VAL A 110 5.90 -21.44 2.78
CA VAL A 110 6.15 -22.88 2.57
C VAL A 110 7.49 -23.17 1.88
N GLU A 111 8.03 -22.22 1.12
CA GLU A 111 9.37 -22.32 0.55
C GLU A 111 10.13 -20.99 0.78
N ASN A 112 11.36 -21.07 1.29
CA ASN A 112 12.24 -19.92 1.56
C ASN A 112 13.70 -20.33 1.31
N PRO A 113 14.13 -20.47 0.04
CA PRO A 113 15.43 -21.04 -0.31
C PRO A 113 16.61 -20.25 0.25
N LYS A 114 16.50 -18.91 0.30
CA LYS A 114 17.51 -18.02 0.88
C LYS A 114 17.39 -17.87 2.40
N LYS A 115 16.45 -18.57 3.06
CA LYS A 115 16.22 -18.47 4.51
C LYS A 115 16.08 -17.02 4.98
N LEU A 116 15.38 -16.19 4.21
CA LEU A 116 15.15 -14.78 4.52
C LEU A 116 14.50 -14.66 5.90
N GLU A 117 14.99 -13.73 6.71
CA GLU A 117 14.42 -13.39 8.00
C GLU A 117 13.41 -12.26 7.82
N ILE A 118 12.12 -12.56 7.95
CA ILE A 118 11.07 -11.54 7.82
C ILE A 118 10.96 -10.76 9.13
N LYS A 119 11.16 -9.44 9.05
CA LYS A 119 11.11 -8.52 10.18
C LYS A 119 9.91 -7.58 10.04
N GLU A 120 8.86 -7.87 10.79
CA GLU A 120 7.64 -7.06 10.85
C GLU A 120 7.89 -5.76 11.62
N LEU A 121 7.55 -4.62 11.01
CA LEU A 121 7.72 -3.28 11.59
C LEU A 121 6.49 -2.43 11.29
N ASP A 122 6.24 -1.40 12.10
CA ASP A 122 5.26 -0.37 11.74
C ASP A 122 5.54 0.18 10.33
N ALA A 123 4.50 0.31 9.50
CA ALA A 123 4.63 0.74 8.10
C ALA A 123 5.39 2.07 7.98
N GLY A 124 5.19 2.97 8.95
CA GLY A 124 5.90 4.24 9.02
C GLY A 124 7.39 4.09 9.32
N VAL A 125 7.81 3.02 9.96
CA VAL A 125 9.19 2.75 10.38
C VAL A 125 9.98 2.00 9.30
N VAL A 126 9.36 1.08 8.54
CA VAL A 126 10.07 0.15 7.63
C VAL A 126 11.13 0.85 6.77
N GLY A 127 10.74 1.90 6.04
CA GLY A 127 11.66 2.64 5.14
C GLY A 127 12.75 3.40 5.88
N ARG A 128 12.51 3.86 7.13
CA ARG A 128 13.53 4.53 7.95
C ARG A 128 14.55 3.55 8.52
N SER A 129 14.19 2.29 8.67
CA SER A 129 15.08 1.22 9.14
C SER A 129 15.92 0.58 8.02
N ILE A 130 15.89 1.13 6.80
CA ILE A 130 16.56 0.53 5.62
C ILE A 130 18.06 0.29 5.82
N ASP A 131 18.75 1.11 6.61
CA ASP A 131 20.19 0.96 6.89
C ASP A 131 20.49 -0.27 7.79
N ASP A 132 19.54 -0.67 8.62
CA ASP A 132 19.64 -1.82 9.52
C ASP A 132 19.14 -3.13 8.89
N LEU A 133 18.53 -3.05 7.70
CA LEU A 133 17.92 -4.17 6.97
C LEU A 133 18.75 -4.52 5.73
N ASP A 134 18.58 -5.72 5.18
CA ASP A 134 19.19 -6.09 3.90
C ASP A 134 18.29 -5.72 2.73
N ALA A 135 16.97 -5.79 2.94
CA ALA A 135 15.96 -5.20 2.06
C ALA A 135 14.74 -4.76 2.88
N ALA A 136 13.91 -3.90 2.29
CA ALA A 136 12.64 -3.48 2.88
C ALA A 136 11.56 -3.36 1.81
N ILE A 137 10.36 -3.85 2.10
CA ILE A 137 9.17 -3.62 1.28
C ILE A 137 8.42 -2.43 1.86
N VAL A 138 8.31 -1.34 1.09
CA VAL A 138 7.86 -0.05 1.61
C VAL A 138 6.73 0.52 0.76
N ASN A 139 5.64 0.94 1.39
CA ASN A 139 4.56 1.68 0.75
C ASN A 139 5.06 3.03 0.20
N ASN A 140 4.49 3.49 -0.92
CA ASN A 140 4.97 4.66 -1.64
C ASN A 140 5.06 5.96 -0.81
N ASP A 141 4.04 6.27 0.00
CA ASP A 141 4.06 7.46 0.88
C ASP A 141 5.20 7.39 1.92
N TRP A 142 5.46 6.19 2.44
CA TRP A 142 6.51 5.97 3.43
C TRP A 142 7.90 5.94 2.79
N ALA A 143 8.02 5.42 1.57
CA ALA A 143 9.25 5.47 0.80
C ALA A 143 9.67 6.93 0.53
N ALA A 144 8.73 7.77 0.08
CA ALA A 144 8.98 9.19 -0.13
C ALA A 144 9.40 9.91 1.16
N LYS A 145 8.71 9.66 2.29
CA LYS A 145 9.05 10.23 3.61
C LYS A 145 10.40 9.73 4.16
N ALA A 146 10.83 8.53 3.77
CA ALA A 146 12.13 7.98 4.11
C ALA A 146 13.26 8.44 3.16
N GLY A 147 12.93 9.25 2.15
CA GLY A 147 13.89 9.69 1.14
C GLY A 147 14.33 8.59 0.16
N LEU A 148 13.59 7.47 0.10
CA LEU A 148 13.82 6.39 -0.85
C LEU A 148 13.32 6.80 -2.23
N LYS A 149 14.15 6.60 -3.25
CA LYS A 149 13.84 6.96 -4.63
C LYS A 149 13.64 5.72 -5.48
N LYS A 150 13.10 5.91 -6.68
CA LYS A 150 12.86 4.81 -7.64
C LYS A 150 14.15 4.04 -7.95
N GLU A 151 15.28 4.73 -7.97
CA GLU A 151 16.60 4.17 -8.27
C GLU A 151 17.18 3.32 -7.12
N ASP A 152 16.63 3.46 -5.91
CA ASP A 152 17.01 2.65 -4.74
C ASP A 152 16.23 1.33 -4.67
N ALA A 153 15.23 1.17 -5.52
CA ALA A 153 14.42 -0.04 -5.58
C ALA A 153 15.15 -1.14 -6.37
N ILE A 154 15.18 -2.33 -5.78
CA ILE A 154 15.73 -3.56 -6.37
C ILE A 154 14.65 -4.50 -6.90
N GLY A 155 13.37 -4.18 -6.65
CA GLY A 155 12.20 -4.91 -7.15
C GLY A 155 10.92 -4.08 -6.99
N TRP A 156 9.88 -4.44 -7.73
CA TRP A 156 8.59 -3.74 -7.73
C TRP A 156 7.43 -4.72 -7.78
N GLU A 157 6.35 -4.39 -7.06
CA GLU A 157 5.06 -5.06 -7.19
C GLU A 157 4.53 -4.97 -8.62
N SER A 158 3.85 -6.03 -9.07
CA SER A 158 3.20 -6.02 -10.38
C SER A 158 2.08 -4.98 -10.46
N LYS A 159 1.97 -4.38 -11.64
CA LYS A 159 0.84 -3.50 -12.01
C LYS A 159 -0.38 -4.30 -12.45
N GLU A 160 -0.18 -5.55 -12.87
CA GLU A 160 -1.23 -6.39 -13.43
C GLU A 160 -2.10 -6.99 -12.32
N ASN A 161 -3.43 -6.95 -12.49
CA ASN A 161 -4.40 -7.52 -11.55
C ASN A 161 -4.20 -7.07 -10.09
N ASN A 162 -3.72 -5.84 -9.89
CA ASN A 162 -3.38 -5.33 -8.57
C ASN A 162 -4.65 -4.96 -7.75
N PRO A 163 -4.92 -5.61 -6.60
CA PRO A 163 -6.14 -5.37 -5.81
C PRO A 163 -6.05 -4.12 -4.91
N TYR A 164 -4.94 -3.38 -4.96
CA TYR A 164 -4.62 -2.29 -4.05
C TYR A 164 -4.90 -0.89 -4.61
N ASN A 165 -5.83 -0.79 -5.57
CA ASN A 165 -6.39 0.48 -6.03
C ASN A 165 -6.88 1.29 -4.82
N ASN A 166 -6.37 2.51 -4.68
CA ASN A 166 -6.89 3.45 -3.70
C ASN A 166 -8.16 4.13 -4.22
N PHE A 167 -8.92 4.70 -3.30
CA PHE A 167 -10.20 5.33 -3.62
C PHE A 167 -10.54 6.45 -2.66
N ILE A 168 -11.50 7.28 -3.07
CA ILE A 168 -12.22 8.24 -2.24
C ILE A 168 -13.26 7.45 -1.43
N ALA A 169 -13.10 7.44 -0.12
CA ALA A 169 -14.00 6.82 0.84
C ALA A 169 -14.95 7.85 1.43
N VAL A 170 -16.24 7.50 1.51
CA VAL A 170 -17.30 8.31 2.15
C VAL A 170 -18.13 7.44 3.09
N ARG A 171 -18.82 8.05 4.05
CA ARG A 171 -19.76 7.30 4.90
C ARG A 171 -20.87 6.77 4.00
N THR A 172 -21.36 5.56 4.25
CA THR A 172 -22.37 4.93 3.38
C THR A 172 -23.60 5.81 3.20
N ASP A 173 -24.06 6.49 4.26
CA ASP A 173 -25.22 7.38 4.23
C ASP A 173 -24.99 8.66 3.38
N ASP A 174 -23.73 9.01 3.11
CA ASP A 174 -23.35 10.16 2.30
C ASP A 174 -23.19 9.82 0.81
N LEU A 175 -23.18 8.53 0.43
CA LEU A 175 -22.76 8.08 -0.90
C LEU A 175 -23.49 8.74 -2.07
N ASP A 176 -24.80 8.98 -1.91
CA ASP A 176 -25.66 9.57 -2.95
C ASP A 176 -25.74 11.11 -2.89
N GLN A 177 -25.04 11.74 -1.95
CA GLN A 177 -25.09 13.19 -1.79
C GLN A 177 -24.49 13.92 -3.01
N PRO A 178 -25.07 15.05 -3.45
CA PRO A 178 -24.58 15.79 -4.62
C PRO A 178 -23.10 16.18 -4.54
N TRP A 179 -22.61 16.48 -3.33
CA TRP A 179 -21.20 16.84 -3.12
C TRP A 179 -20.25 15.67 -3.37
N VAL A 180 -20.67 14.41 -3.18
CA VAL A 180 -19.85 13.23 -3.46
C VAL A 180 -19.62 13.09 -4.95
N LYS A 181 -20.67 13.26 -5.76
CA LYS A 181 -20.56 13.25 -7.22
C LYS A 181 -19.64 14.37 -7.72
N ALA A 182 -19.79 15.58 -7.17
CA ALA A 182 -18.93 16.70 -7.51
C ALA A 182 -17.46 16.44 -7.11
N LEU A 183 -17.22 15.85 -5.94
CA LEU A 183 -15.89 15.46 -5.48
C LEU A 183 -15.24 14.44 -6.41
N VAL A 184 -15.94 13.35 -6.73
CA VAL A 184 -15.42 12.29 -7.61
C VAL A 184 -15.10 12.86 -8.98
N ALA A 185 -15.99 13.66 -9.58
CA ALA A 185 -15.73 14.30 -10.87
C ALA A 185 -14.55 15.29 -10.85
N SER A 186 -14.34 15.99 -9.73
CA SER A 186 -13.19 16.89 -9.57
C SER A 186 -11.84 16.17 -9.54
N PHE A 187 -11.84 14.89 -9.14
CA PHE A 187 -10.64 14.03 -9.15
C PHE A 187 -10.52 13.25 -10.45
N GLN A 188 -11.62 12.67 -10.94
CA GLN A 188 -11.63 11.75 -12.08
C GLN A 188 -11.77 12.50 -13.41
N ASN A 189 -10.72 13.23 -13.79
CA ASN A 189 -10.65 13.95 -15.06
C ASN A 189 -9.24 13.93 -15.66
N ASP A 190 -9.12 14.34 -16.93
CA ASP A 190 -7.87 14.28 -17.69
C ASP A 190 -6.77 15.20 -17.14
N ALA A 191 -7.14 16.34 -16.54
CA ALA A 191 -6.16 17.24 -15.94
C ALA A 191 -5.49 16.58 -14.73
N VAL A 192 -6.26 15.86 -13.89
CA VAL A 192 -5.73 15.10 -12.76
C VAL A 192 -4.95 13.87 -13.23
N LYS A 193 -5.37 13.17 -14.30
CA LYS A 193 -4.56 12.07 -14.89
C LYS A 193 -3.18 12.58 -15.33
N ALA A 194 -3.15 13.71 -16.04
CA ALA A 194 -1.90 14.33 -16.48
C ALA A 194 -1.02 14.76 -15.29
N GLU A 195 -1.64 15.30 -14.25
CA GLU A 195 -0.93 15.71 -13.04
C GLU A 195 -0.38 14.51 -12.24
N LEU A 196 -1.13 13.40 -12.16
CA LEU A 196 -0.64 12.15 -11.56
C LEU A 196 0.60 11.64 -12.31
N GLU A 197 0.56 11.60 -13.63
CA GLU A 197 1.72 11.16 -14.43
C GLU A 197 2.91 12.11 -14.23
N ARG A 198 2.68 13.42 -14.21
CA ARG A 198 3.75 14.42 -14.00
C ARG A 198 4.37 14.31 -12.61
N ALA A 199 3.54 14.19 -11.57
CA ALA A 199 3.98 14.18 -10.18
C ALA A 199 4.66 12.86 -9.80
N TYR A 200 4.12 11.73 -10.27
CA TYR A 200 4.56 10.39 -9.89
C TYR A 200 5.41 9.69 -10.95
N LYS A 201 5.58 10.26 -12.16
CA LYS A 201 6.47 9.74 -13.21
C LYS A 201 6.24 8.24 -13.49
N GLY A 202 4.97 7.86 -13.61
CA GLY A 202 4.53 6.49 -13.87
C GLY A 202 4.58 5.51 -12.68
N THR A 203 4.86 5.97 -11.45
CA THR A 203 4.73 5.15 -10.23
C THR A 203 3.33 5.19 -9.61
N GLY A 204 2.54 6.22 -9.92
CA GLY A 204 1.11 6.31 -9.61
C GLY A 204 0.29 6.16 -10.87
N ILE A 205 -0.56 5.14 -10.93
CA ILE A 205 -1.32 4.78 -12.13
C ILE A 205 -2.79 5.07 -11.87
N PRO A 206 -3.46 5.90 -12.70
CA PRO A 206 -4.89 6.11 -12.58
C PRO A 206 -5.67 4.80 -12.55
N ALA A 207 -6.57 4.66 -11.58
CA ALA A 207 -7.42 3.48 -11.39
C ALA A 207 -8.88 3.74 -11.83
N TRP A 208 -9.09 4.69 -12.74
CA TRP A 208 -10.39 5.03 -13.30
C TRP A 208 -10.32 5.22 -14.83
N ASN A 209 -11.47 5.07 -15.47
CA ASN A 209 -11.64 5.23 -16.91
C ASN A 209 -11.80 6.70 -17.31
#